data_AF-Q0RFW9-F1
#
_entry.id   AF-Q0RFW9-F1
#
_cell.length_a   1.000
_cell.length_b   1.000
_cell.length_c   1.000
_cell.angle_alpha   90.00
_cell.angle_beta   90.00
_cell.angle_gamma   90.00
#
_symmetry.space_group_name_H-M   'P 1'
#
loop_
_entity.id
_entity.type
_entity.pdbx_description
1 polymer ?
#
loop_
_entity_poly.entity_id
_entity_poly.type
_entity_poly.pdbx_seq_one_letter_code
_entity_poly.pdbx_strand_id
1 'polypeptide(L)' 'MLEREKGTCAEAAFLRSISTGQISLIPLARQDLDRMIELVEKYSDFPLGAVDASVLAITERLDAKLP' A
#
# COMPACT_ATOMS: atom_id res chain seq x y z
N MET A 1 0.06 -7.73 -14.21
CA MET A 1 0.57 -8.90 -13.47
C MET A 1 -0.53 -9.93 -13.21
N LEU A 2 -1.73 -9.56 -12.76
CA LEU A 2 -2.83 -10.52 -12.57
C LEU A 2 -3.34 -11.14 -13.87
N GLU A 3 -3.48 -10.34 -14.93
CA GLU A 3 -3.83 -10.86 -16.26
C GLU A 3 -2.83 -11.92 -16.75
N ARG A 4 -1.54 -11.61 -16.68
CA ARG A 4 -0.47 -12.50 -17.16
C ARG A 4 -0.40 -13.82 -16.41
N GLU A 5 -0.67 -13.82 -15.10
CA GLU A 5 -0.51 -14.99 -14.23
C GLU A 5 -1.82 -15.79 -14.03
N LYS A 6 -2.99 -15.17 -14.20
CA LYS A 6 -4.32 -15.74 -13.86
C LYS A 6 -5.43 -15.43 -14.87
N GLY A 7 -5.16 -14.68 -15.94
CA GLY A 7 -6.11 -14.33 -17.00
C GLY A 7 -7.07 -13.19 -16.64
N THR A 8 -7.79 -12.69 -17.64
CA THR A 8 -8.68 -11.51 -17.54
C THR A 8 -9.81 -11.67 -16.53
N CYS A 9 -10.34 -12.89 -16.34
CA CYS A 9 -11.39 -13.16 -15.35
C CYS A 9 -10.91 -12.91 -13.91
N ALA A 10 -9.67 -13.27 -13.59
CA ALA A 10 -9.11 -13.07 -12.27
C ALA A 10 -8.86 -11.58 -11.98
N GLU A 11 -8.39 -10.83 -12.98
CA GLU A 11 -8.22 -9.39 -12.87
C GLU A 11 -9.56 -8.66 -12.68
N ALA A 12 -10.59 -9.05 -13.44
CA ALA A 12 -11.93 -8.51 -13.25
C ALA A 12 -12.50 -8.83 -11.86
N ALA A 13 -12.26 -10.05 -11.34
CA ALA A 13 -12.67 -10.42 -9.98
C ALA A 13 -11.95 -9.59 -8.91
N PHE A 14 -10.65 -9.33 -9.08
CA PHE A 14 -9.89 -8.46 -8.19
C PHE A 14 -10.45 -7.02 -8.19
N LEU A 15 -10.70 -6.44 -9.37
CA LEU A 15 -11.29 -5.10 -9.47
C LEU A 15 -12.70 -5.04 -8.84
N ARG A 16 -13.51 -6.09 -8.98
CA ARG A 16 -14.82 -6.19 -8.30
C ARG A 16 -14.68 -6.22 -6.78
N SER A 17 -13.65 -6.89 -6.24
CA SER A 17 -13.43 -6.91 -4.79
C SER A 17 -13.16 -5.51 -4.22
N ILE A 18 -12.49 -4.66 -4.99
CA ILE A 18 -12.27 -3.25 -4.65
C ILE A 18 -13.58 -2.47 -4.79
N SER A 19 -14.29 -2.60 -5.92
CA SER A 19 -15.51 -1.81 -6.17
C SER A 19 -16.67 -2.16 -5.22
N THR A 20 -16.68 -3.37 -4.67
CA THR A 20 -17.67 -3.83 -3.69
C THR A 20 -17.25 -3.59 -2.24
N GLY A 21 -16.07 -3.01 -2.00
CA GLY A 21 -15.56 -2.70 -0.66
C GLY A 21 -15.04 -3.91 0.11
N GLN A 22 -14.90 -5.09 -0.51
CA GLN A 22 -14.21 -6.24 0.10
C GLN A 22 -12.74 -5.92 0.36
N ILE A 23 -12.12 -5.10 -0.50
CA ILE A 23 -10.82 -4.49 -0.29
C ILE A 23 -11.02 -2.98 -0.18
N SER A 24 -10.59 -2.39 0.93
CA SER A 24 -10.66 -0.94 1.14
C SER A 24 -9.45 -0.24 0.54
N LEU A 25 -9.69 0.75 -0.32
CA LEU A 25 -8.64 1.66 -0.79
C LEU A 25 -8.45 2.79 0.23
N ILE A 26 -7.25 2.88 0.79
CA ILE A 26 -6.89 3.94 1.73
C ILE A 26 -6.08 5.01 0.97
N PRO A 27 -6.58 6.25 0.86
CA PRO A 27 -5.81 7.34 0.26
C PRO A 27 -4.68 7.78 1.20
N LEU A 28 -3.56 8.20 0.60
CA LEU A 28 -2.50 8.87 1.32
C LEU A 28 -2.98 10.24 1.82
N ALA A 29 -2.73 10.51 3.09
CA ALA A 29 -2.85 11.83 3.68
C ALA A 29 -1.50 12.55 3.62
N ARG A 30 -1.51 13.87 3.82
CA ARG A 30 -0.27 14.68 3.87
C ARG A 30 0.72 14.16 4.92
N GLN A 31 0.22 13.81 6.11
CA GLN A 31 1.05 13.25 7.18
C GLN A 31 1.72 11.92 6.82
N ASP A 32 1.13 11.14 5.91
CA ASP A 32 1.74 9.89 5.46
C ASP A 32 2.95 10.19 4.59
N LEU A 33 2.90 11.24 3.77
CA LEU A 33 4.02 11.67 2.93
C LEU A 33 5.20 12.15 3.77
N ASP A 34 4.93 12.96 4.80
CA ASP A 34 5.96 13.43 5.74
C ASP A 34 6.64 12.22 6.40
N ARG A 35 5.83 11.23 6.82
CA ARG A 35 6.34 10.00 7.43
C ARG A 35 7.10 9.11 6.44
N MET A 36 6.66 9.03 5.20
CA MET A 36 7.36 8.30 4.13
C MET A 36 8.76 8.86 3.89
N ILE A 37 8.92 10.19 3.90
CA ILE A 37 10.22 10.85 3.74
C ILE A 37 11.16 10.43 4.86
N GLU A 38 10.70 10.54 6.12
CA GLU A 38 11.48 10.11 7.29
C GLU A 38 11.91 8.64 7.20
N LEU A 39 11.02 7.75 6.74
CA LEU A 39 11.31 6.33 6.60
C LEU A 39 12.37 6.07 5.52
N VAL A 40 12.25 6.71 4.35
CA VAL A 40 13.22 6.56 3.26
C VAL A 40 14.60 7.09 3.66
N GLU A 41 14.65 8.22 4.37
CA GLU A 41 15.91 8.78 4.88
C GLU A 41 16.51 7.90 5.98
N LYS A 42 15.70 7.43 6.93
CA LYS A 42 16.14 6.58 8.05
C LYS A 42 16.71 5.25 7.56
N TYR A 43 16.10 4.67 6.53
CA TYR A 43 16.53 3.41 5.95
C TYR A 43 17.30 3.63 4.64
N SER A 44 18.11 4.69 4.52
CA SER A 44 18.87 4.95 3.29
C SER A 44 19.76 3.78 2.85
N ASP A 45 20.29 3.02 3.80
CA ASP A 45 21.15 1.86 3.58
C ASP A 45 20.36 0.56 3.30
N PHE A 46 19.03 0.61 3.39
CA PHE A 46 18.11 -0.47 3.08
C PHE A 46 16.97 0.09 2.22
N PRO A 47 16.99 -0.07 0.88
CA PRO A 47 16.19 0.72 -0.05
C PRO A 47 14.68 0.41 0.06
N LEU A 48 14.05 0.96 1.10
CA LEU A 48 12.65 0.73 1.47
C LEU A 48 11.69 1.29 0.41
N GLY A 49 12.17 2.09 -0.55
CA GLY A 49 11.37 2.61 -1.65
C GLY A 49 10.18 3.47 -1.20
N ALA A 50 9.56 4.19 -2.14
CA ALA A 50 8.39 4.99 -1.82
C ALA A 50 7.14 4.13 -1.53
N VAL A 51 7.02 2.97 -2.20
CA VAL A 51 5.84 2.10 -2.06
C VAL A 51 5.82 1.42 -0.69
N ASP A 52 6.91 0.81 -0.24
CA ASP A 52 6.89 0.13 1.07
C ASP A 52 6.81 1.14 2.22
N ALA A 53 7.47 2.29 2.10
CA ALA A 53 7.31 3.40 3.05
C ALA A 53 5.84 3.87 3.15
N SER A 54 5.09 3.87 2.05
CA SER A 54 3.68 4.27 2.05
C SER A 54 2.79 3.29 2.84
N VAL A 55 3.09 1.99 2.77
CA VAL A 55 2.37 0.96 3.54
C VAL A 55 2.63 1.15 5.02
N LEU A 56 3.91 1.31 5.42
CA LEU A 56 4.26 1.55 6.83
C LEU A 56 3.59 2.82 7.37
N ALA A 57 3.67 3.94 6.65
CA ALA A 57 3.08 5.20 7.08
C ALA A 57 1.55 5.10 7.27
N ILE A 58 0.83 4.46 6.34
CA ILE A 58 -0.61 4.25 6.47
C ILE A 58 -0.92 3.32 7.64
N THR A 59 -0.16 2.23 7.82
CA THR A 59 -0.33 1.29 8.93
C THR A 59 -0.14 1.98 10.29
N GLU A 60 0.91 2.80 10.42
CA GLU A 60 1.16 3.62 11.61
C GLU A 60 -0.01 4.60 11.87
N ARG A 61 -0.51 5.30 10.83
CA ARG A 61 -1.65 6.22 10.96
C ARG A 61 -2.95 5.53 11.39
N LEU A 62 -3.19 4.31 10.92
CA LEU A 62 -4.41 3.56 11.22
C LEU A 62 -4.33 2.80 12.56
N ASP A 63 -3.23 2.94 13.31
CA ASP A 63 -2.92 2.14 14.51
C ASP A 63 -3.10 0.63 14.26
N ALA A 64 -2.90 0.21 13.01
CA ALA A 64 -2.93 -1.18 12.65
C ALA A 64 -1.64 -1.79 13.21
N LYS A 65 -1.72 -2.35 14.42
CA LYS A 65 -0.59 -3.05 15.03
C LYS A 65 -0.11 -4.10 14.05
N LEU A 66 1.10 -3.91 13.51
CA LEU A 66 1.84 -4.99 12.87
C LEU A 66 1.91 -6.15 13.89
N PRO A 67 1.52 -7.37 13.51
CA PRO A 67 1.58 -8.54 14.38
C PRO A 67 3.01 -8.84 14.82
#